data_AF-A0AAD6D520-F1
#
_entry.id   AF-A0AAD6D520-F1
#
_cell.length_a   1.000
_cell.length_b   1.000
_cell.length_c   1.000
_cell.angle_alpha   90.00
_cell.angle_beta   90.00
_cell.angle_gamma   90.00
#
_symmetry.space_group_name_H-M   'P 1'
#
loop_
_entity.id
_entity.type
_entity.pdbx_description
1 polymer ?
#
loop_
_entity_poly.entity_id
_entity_poly.type
_entity_poly.pdbx_seq_one_letter_code
_entity_poly.pdbx_strand_id
1 'polypeptide(L)'
;MTEPSEVITAVEFLAKTAGIIDTIRTNLLHNRLDRKEFQRLLSEYSNRAESDGKLMNAARQEPHCANRGLFLAYNHMECLSWLDKHNYTIPSSSVKWYSWKQILGKNRIPIFWSSSPTVELQALMKNIERTAALVCADLKAHNISIPETSVKYLDVPIGEHVATPPTEAYEDLLARGIAAQKRLAGTKVGTGMTEK
;
A
#
# COMPACT_ATOMS: atom_id res chain seq x y z
N MET A 1 11.15 11.80 -29.22
CA MET A 1 11.13 12.64 -28.02
C MET A 1 10.37 11.88 -26.95
N THR A 2 11.09 11.20 -26.08
CA THR A 2 10.54 10.55 -24.89
C THR A 2 10.15 11.66 -23.92
N GLU A 3 8.89 11.73 -23.51
CA GLU A 3 8.48 12.62 -22.43
C GLU A 3 9.33 12.33 -21.19
N PRO A 4 9.74 13.35 -20.42
CA PRO A 4 10.42 13.13 -19.16
C PRO A 4 9.46 12.34 -18.26
N SER A 5 9.80 11.09 -17.95
CA SER A 5 9.04 10.31 -16.99
C SER A 5 9.07 11.06 -15.67
N GLU A 6 7.92 11.58 -15.25
CA GLU A 6 7.77 12.24 -13.95
C GLU A 6 8.26 11.27 -12.87
N VAL A 7 9.40 11.58 -12.24
CA VAL A 7 10.00 10.70 -11.23
C VAL A 7 9.17 10.83 -9.96
N ILE A 8 8.17 9.97 -9.81
CA ILE A 8 7.32 9.93 -8.61
C ILE A 8 8.17 9.42 -7.44
N THR A 9 8.24 10.22 -6.37
CA THR A 9 8.92 9.82 -5.13
C THR A 9 8.09 8.81 -4.34
N ALA A 10 8.73 8.02 -3.46
CA ALA A 10 7.99 7.09 -2.60
C ALA A 10 6.97 7.81 -1.70
N VAL A 11 7.31 9.02 -1.23
CA VAL A 11 6.43 9.88 -0.43
C VAL A 11 5.18 10.26 -1.21
N GLU A 12 5.32 10.81 -2.42
CA GLU A 12 4.18 11.21 -3.25
C GLU A 12 3.29 10.02 -3.61
N PHE A 13 3.91 8.90 -3.99
CA PHE A 13 3.19 7.67 -4.30
C PHE A 13 2.37 7.17 -3.10
N LEU A 14 2.99 7.07 -1.92
CA LEU A 14 2.32 6.54 -0.74
C LEU A 14 1.34 7.53 -0.11
N ALA A 15 1.57 8.85 -0.19
CA ALA A 15 0.60 9.86 0.22
C ALA A 15 -0.68 9.80 -0.63
N LYS A 16 -0.54 9.69 -1.95
CA LYS A 16 -1.69 9.49 -2.84
C LYS A 16 -2.42 8.18 -2.55
N THR A 17 -1.67 7.12 -2.27
CA THR A 17 -2.22 5.82 -1.88
C THR A 17 -3.00 5.88 -0.56
N ALA A 18 -2.49 6.61 0.43
CA ALA A 18 -3.17 6.84 1.70
C ALA A 18 -4.53 7.52 1.50
N GLY A 19 -4.61 8.54 0.63
CA GLY A 19 -5.86 9.20 0.30
C GLY A 19 -6.88 8.26 -0.36
N ILE A 20 -6.44 7.38 -1.26
CA ILE A 20 -7.31 6.37 -1.89
C ILE A 20 -7.84 5.38 -0.84
N ILE A 21 -6.97 4.86 0.03
CA ILE A 21 -7.37 3.90 1.07
C ILE A 21 -8.27 4.54 2.12
N ASP A 22 -8.05 5.80 2.49
CA ASP A 22 -8.94 6.50 3.41
C ASP A 22 -10.32 6.76 2.78
N THR A 23 -10.35 7.02 1.47
CA THR A 23 -11.61 7.12 0.71
C THR A 23 -12.36 5.78 0.71
N ILE A 24 -11.67 4.67 0.45
CA ILE A 24 -12.25 3.32 0.54
C ILE A 24 -12.82 3.09 1.94
N ARG A 25 -12.04 3.33 2.99
CA ARG A 25 -12.47 3.21 4.40
C ARG A 25 -13.73 4.02 4.69
N THR A 26 -13.75 5.29 4.28
CA THR A 26 -14.88 6.21 4.49
C THR A 26 -16.14 5.72 3.78
N ASN A 27 -16.01 5.23 2.55
CA ASN A 27 -17.12 4.67 1.79
C ASN A 27 -17.66 3.37 2.42
N LEU A 28 -16.77 2.48 2.88
CA LEU A 28 -17.15 1.27 3.61
C LEU A 28 -17.93 1.63 4.87
N LEU A 29 -17.44 2.58 5.67
CA LEU A 29 -18.12 3.08 6.86
C LEU A 29 -19.50 3.66 6.54
N HIS A 30 -19.59 4.53 5.53
CA HIS A 30 -20.85 5.17 5.12
C HIS A 30 -21.90 4.15 4.68
N ASN A 31 -21.47 3.10 3.97
CA ASN A 31 -22.34 2.03 3.49
C ASN A 31 -22.52 0.88 4.48
N ARG A 32 -21.91 0.98 5.68
CA ARG A 32 -21.90 -0.07 6.72
C ARG A 32 -21.39 -1.42 6.21
N LEU A 33 -20.38 -1.35 5.34
CA LEU A 33 -19.67 -2.49 4.78
C LEU A 33 -18.39 -2.71 5.60
N ASP A 34 -18.06 -3.98 5.83
CA ASP A 34 -16.94 -4.46 6.65
C ASP A 34 -17.01 -4.16 8.15
N ARG A 35 -16.11 -4.83 8.88
CA ARG A 35 -15.98 -4.78 10.33
C ARG A 35 -15.20 -3.54 10.75
N LYS A 36 -15.49 -3.02 11.96
CA LYS A 36 -14.75 -1.90 12.57
C LYS A 36 -13.23 -2.13 12.56
N GLU A 37 -12.81 -3.36 12.83
CA GLU A 37 -11.38 -3.72 12.85
C GLU A 37 -10.73 -3.62 11.46
N PHE A 38 -11.44 -4.00 10.39
CA PHE A 38 -10.93 -3.84 9.03
C PHE A 38 -10.77 -2.35 8.68
N GLN A 39 -11.76 -1.54 9.02
CA GLN A 39 -11.72 -0.09 8.82
C GLN A 39 -10.59 0.57 9.63
N ARG A 40 -10.32 0.07 10.85
CA ARG A 40 -9.19 0.49 11.69
C ARG A 40 -7.86 0.22 10.99
N LEU A 41 -7.66 -0.98 10.45
CA LEU A 41 -6.44 -1.35 9.71
C LEU A 41 -6.22 -0.47 8.47
N LEU A 42 -7.28 -0.17 7.70
CA LEU A 42 -7.18 0.77 6.57
C LEU A 42 -6.78 2.18 7.03
N SER A 43 -7.33 2.65 8.16
CA SER A 43 -6.94 3.93 8.74
C SER A 43 -5.47 3.93 9.18
N GLU A 44 -4.99 2.85 9.79
CA GLU A 44 -3.60 2.70 10.19
C GLU A 44 -2.67 2.75 8.99
N TYR A 45 -3.01 2.07 7.89
CA TYR A 45 -2.27 2.17 6.63
C TYR A 45 -2.19 3.62 6.15
N SER A 46 -3.33 4.31 6.06
CA SER A 46 -3.36 5.69 5.55
C SER A 46 -2.53 6.64 6.40
N ASN A 47 -2.58 6.50 7.73
CA ASN A 47 -1.84 7.37 8.65
C ASN A 47 -0.32 7.22 8.55
N ARG A 48 0.17 6.05 8.11
CA ARG A 48 1.61 5.75 8.07
C ARG A 48 2.26 5.86 6.71
N ALA A 49 1.49 5.74 5.63
CA ALA A 49 2.06 5.52 4.30
C ALA A 49 3.05 6.63 3.89
N GLU A 50 2.73 7.90 4.15
CA GLU A 50 3.64 9.01 3.85
C GLU A 50 4.96 8.91 4.64
N SER A 51 4.88 8.60 5.94
CA SER A 51 6.05 8.42 6.81
C SER A 51 6.92 7.25 6.34
N ASP A 52 6.30 6.14 5.94
CA ASP A 52 7.03 5.01 5.36
C ASP A 52 7.69 5.37 4.02
N GLY A 53 7.05 6.24 3.21
CA GLY A 53 7.66 6.79 2.01
C GLY A 53 8.91 7.64 2.30
N LYS A 54 8.92 8.38 3.42
CA LYS A 54 10.10 9.13 3.87
C LYS A 54 11.23 8.17 4.26
N LEU A 55 10.92 7.07 4.96
CA LEU A 55 11.90 6.02 5.28
C LEU A 55 12.47 5.37 4.01
N MET A 56 11.63 5.04 3.02
CA MET A 56 12.09 4.46 1.75
C MET A 56 13.03 5.40 1.01
N ASN A 57 12.69 6.69 0.93
CA ASN A 57 13.52 7.70 0.27
C ASN A 57 14.88 7.86 0.98
N ALA A 58 14.90 7.89 2.32
CA ALA A 58 16.13 7.96 3.10
C ALA A 58 16.98 6.70 2.91
N ALA A 59 16.36 5.51 2.99
CA ALA A 59 17.05 4.23 2.81
C ALA A 59 17.67 4.09 1.42
N ARG A 60 17.06 4.66 0.38
CA ARG A 60 17.59 4.62 -0.99
C ARG A 60 18.89 5.40 -1.17
N GLN A 61 19.18 6.37 -0.31
CA GLN A 61 20.40 7.17 -0.40
C GLN A 61 21.64 6.39 0.05
N GLU A 62 21.45 5.27 0.76
CA GLU A 62 22.51 4.58 1.48
C GLU A 62 22.51 3.08 1.13
N PRO A 63 23.59 2.54 0.50
CA PRO A 63 23.62 1.17 0.00
C PRO A 63 23.31 0.10 1.06
N HIS A 64 23.70 0.34 2.31
CA HIS A 64 23.46 -0.57 3.44
C HIS A 64 21.97 -0.67 3.81
N CYS A 65 21.18 0.37 3.55
CA CYS A 65 19.77 0.47 3.91
C CYS A 65 18.84 0.20 2.70
N ALA A 66 19.35 0.34 1.47
CA ALA A 66 18.57 0.28 0.24
C ALA A 66 17.74 -1.01 0.10
N ASN A 67 18.32 -2.17 0.44
CA ASN A 67 17.61 -3.46 0.36
C ASN A 67 16.42 -3.53 1.32
N ARG A 68 16.54 -2.96 2.54
CA ARG A 68 15.43 -2.92 3.49
C ARG A 68 14.37 -1.92 3.06
N GLY A 69 14.77 -0.78 2.50
CA GLY A 69 13.85 0.18 1.87
C GLY A 69 13.04 -0.46 0.74
N LEU A 70 13.69 -1.27 -0.11
CA LEU A 70 13.03 -2.02 -1.17
C LEU A 70 12.06 -3.07 -0.61
N PHE A 71 12.44 -3.79 0.44
CA PHE A 71 11.55 -4.75 1.09
C PHE A 71 10.34 -4.07 1.74
N LEU A 72 10.49 -2.85 2.27
CA LEU A 72 9.35 -2.07 2.75
C LEU A 72 8.41 -1.74 1.59
N ALA A 73 8.95 -1.26 0.46
CA ALA A 73 8.16 -0.97 -0.73
C ALA A 73 7.40 -2.21 -1.21
N TYR A 74 8.04 -3.37 -1.19
CA TYR A 74 7.41 -4.65 -1.53
C TYR A 74 6.20 -4.96 -0.66
N ASN A 75 6.34 -4.84 0.67
CA ASN A 75 5.22 -5.10 1.58
C ASN A 75 4.04 -4.13 1.36
N HIS A 76 4.30 -2.87 1.01
CA HIS A 76 3.24 -1.97 0.58
C HIS A 76 2.56 -2.47 -0.69
N MET A 77 3.30 -2.89 -1.71
CA MET A 77 2.73 -3.39 -2.97
C MET A 77 1.92 -4.68 -2.78
N GLU A 78 2.33 -5.57 -1.89
CA GLU A 78 1.54 -6.75 -1.50
C GLU A 78 0.21 -6.34 -0.88
N CYS A 79 0.21 -5.35 0.02
CA CYS A 79 -1.02 -4.83 0.62
C CYS A 79 -1.97 -4.24 -0.45
N LEU A 80 -1.45 -3.43 -1.37
CA LEU A 80 -2.25 -2.83 -2.44
C LEU A 80 -2.80 -3.88 -3.41
N SER A 81 -1.96 -4.84 -3.80
CA SER A 81 -2.37 -5.94 -4.68
C SER A 81 -3.43 -6.81 -4.02
N TRP A 82 -3.33 -7.02 -2.71
CA TRP A 82 -4.33 -7.75 -1.94
C TRP A 82 -5.67 -7.02 -1.88
N LEU A 83 -5.67 -5.70 -1.63
CA LEU A 83 -6.89 -4.89 -1.62
C LEU A 83 -7.59 -4.90 -3.00
N ASP A 84 -6.82 -4.73 -4.06
CA ASP A 84 -7.28 -4.79 -5.45
C ASP A 84 -7.89 -6.16 -5.78
N LYS A 85 -7.18 -7.25 -5.47
CA LYS A 85 -7.66 -8.63 -5.67
C LYS A 85 -8.99 -8.91 -4.96
N HIS A 86 -9.22 -8.30 -3.81
CA HIS A 86 -10.45 -8.45 -3.02
C HIS A 86 -11.50 -7.37 -3.32
N ASN A 87 -11.33 -6.60 -4.40
CA ASN A 87 -12.25 -5.55 -4.84
C ASN A 87 -12.50 -4.44 -3.80
N TYR A 88 -11.57 -4.22 -2.86
CA TYR A 88 -11.59 -3.08 -1.95
C TYR A 88 -11.12 -1.82 -2.71
N THR A 89 -11.95 -1.33 -3.62
CA THR A 89 -11.68 -0.16 -4.48
C THR A 89 -12.71 0.94 -4.22
N ILE A 90 -12.41 2.18 -4.65
CA ILE A 90 -13.33 3.32 -4.52
C ILE A 90 -14.68 3.03 -5.21
N PRO A 91 -14.72 2.59 -6.49
CA PRO A 91 -16.00 2.29 -7.13
C PRO A 91 -16.80 1.19 -6.42
N SER A 92 -16.15 0.13 -5.96
CA SER A 92 -16.83 -0.99 -5.30
C SER A 92 -17.43 -0.59 -3.95
N SER A 93 -16.68 0.18 -3.16
CA SER A 93 -17.08 0.61 -1.81
C SER A 93 -18.07 1.78 -1.78
N SER A 94 -18.12 2.61 -2.83
CA SER A 94 -19.00 3.79 -2.90
C SER A 94 -20.44 3.47 -3.30
N VAL A 95 -20.71 2.28 -3.85
CA VAL A 95 -22.04 1.90 -4.32
C VAL A 95 -23.00 1.66 -3.15
N LYS A 96 -24.13 2.38 -3.17
CA LYS A 96 -25.29 2.10 -2.31
C LYS A 96 -26.08 0.93 -2.90
N TRP A 97 -26.26 -0.15 -2.14
CA TRP A 97 -26.82 -1.45 -2.55
C TRP A 97 -28.26 -1.46 -3.08
N TYR A 98 -28.91 -0.30 -3.25
CA TYR A 98 -30.28 -0.20 -3.76
C TYR A 98 -30.42 -0.48 -5.27
N SER A 99 -29.32 -0.76 -6.00
CA SER A 99 -29.35 -1.13 -7.42
C SER A 99 -28.90 -2.57 -7.65
N TRP A 100 -29.86 -3.46 -7.93
CA TRP A 100 -29.63 -4.87 -8.25
C TRP A 100 -28.70 -5.10 -9.46
N LYS A 101 -28.65 -4.14 -10.40
CA LYS A 101 -27.71 -4.17 -11.53
C LYS A 101 -26.25 -4.01 -11.08
N GLN A 102 -26.01 -3.21 -10.04
CA GLN A 102 -24.68 -3.00 -9.48
C GLN A 102 -24.30 -4.15 -8.55
N ILE A 103 -25.29 -4.75 -7.87
CA ILE A 103 -25.09 -6.01 -7.18
C ILE A 103 -24.55 -7.02 -8.20
N LEU A 104 -25.15 -7.28 -9.36
CA LEU A 104 -24.68 -8.26 -10.38
C LEU A 104 -23.38 -7.92 -11.15
N GLY A 105 -22.68 -6.82 -10.83
CA GLY A 105 -21.49 -6.38 -11.55
C GLY A 105 -20.16 -6.99 -11.07
N LYS A 106 -19.08 -6.67 -11.79
CA LYS A 106 -17.68 -7.09 -11.50
C LYS A 106 -17.07 -6.49 -10.22
N ASN A 107 -17.73 -5.52 -9.58
CA ASN A 107 -17.17 -4.69 -8.50
C ASN A 107 -17.76 -5.03 -7.12
N ARG A 108 -18.05 -6.32 -6.87
CA ARG A 108 -18.59 -6.75 -5.57
C ARG A 108 -17.46 -6.87 -4.55
N ILE A 109 -17.66 -6.25 -3.39
CA ILE A 109 -16.87 -6.59 -2.19
C ILE A 109 -17.37 -7.94 -1.66
N PRO A 110 -16.50 -8.89 -1.30
CA PRO A 110 -16.91 -10.15 -0.68
C PRO A 110 -17.47 -9.87 0.73
N ILE A 111 -18.80 -9.96 0.90
CA ILE A 111 -19.44 -9.65 2.20
C ILE A 111 -19.38 -10.86 3.16
N PHE A 112 -19.19 -12.09 2.67
CA PHE A 112 -19.27 -13.28 3.51
C PHE A 112 -18.37 -14.45 3.03
N TRP A 113 -17.76 -15.13 4.02
CA TRP A 113 -17.34 -16.56 4.03
C TRP A 113 -15.93 -16.98 3.53
N SER A 114 -14.88 -16.51 4.19
CA SER A 114 -13.65 -17.29 4.42
C SER A 114 -12.87 -16.68 5.59
N SER A 115 -11.69 -17.22 5.93
CA SER A 115 -10.72 -16.62 6.89
C SER A 115 -10.78 -15.09 6.82
N SER A 116 -11.09 -14.42 7.95
CA SER A 116 -11.54 -13.03 7.93
C SER A 116 -10.56 -12.18 7.11
N PRO A 117 -10.98 -11.51 6.02
CA PRO A 117 -10.13 -10.57 5.26
C PRO A 117 -9.36 -9.60 6.18
N THR A 118 -9.93 -9.31 7.35
CA THR A 118 -9.28 -8.66 8.49
C THR A 118 -7.97 -9.30 8.97
N VAL A 119 -7.90 -10.63 9.14
CA VAL A 119 -6.70 -11.34 9.60
C VAL A 119 -5.59 -11.25 8.56
N GLU A 120 -5.92 -11.41 7.28
CA GLU A 120 -4.95 -11.28 6.18
C GLU A 120 -4.43 -9.85 6.08
N LEU A 121 -5.33 -8.86 6.09
CA LEU A 121 -4.94 -7.45 6.12
C LEU A 121 -4.10 -7.13 7.37
N GLN A 122 -4.44 -7.70 8.53
CA GLN A 122 -3.67 -7.53 9.75
C GLN A 122 -2.25 -8.12 9.62
N ALA A 123 -2.10 -9.27 8.96
CA ALA A 123 -0.79 -9.85 8.69
C ALA A 123 0.04 -8.98 7.75
N LEU A 124 -0.58 -8.46 6.68
CA LEU A 124 0.07 -7.50 5.77
C LEU A 124 0.50 -6.24 6.50
N MET A 125 -0.36 -5.67 7.35
CA MET A 125 -0.03 -4.51 8.18
C MET A 125 1.14 -4.78 9.12
N LYS A 126 1.14 -5.92 9.82
CA LYS A 126 2.26 -6.32 10.69
C LYS A 126 3.58 -6.44 9.93
N ASN A 127 3.56 -6.95 8.70
CA ASN A 127 4.74 -7.03 7.86
C ASN A 127 5.29 -5.64 7.50
N ILE A 128 4.40 -4.69 7.16
CA ILE A 128 4.78 -3.29 6.92
C ILE A 128 5.32 -2.64 8.22
N GLU A 129 4.68 -2.87 9.37
CA GLU A 129 5.13 -2.33 10.68
C GLU A 129 6.53 -2.82 11.03
N ARG A 130 6.73 -4.13 11.01
CA ARG A 130 8.01 -4.74 11.33
C ARG A 130 9.11 -4.29 10.37
N THR A 131 8.82 -4.27 9.08
CA THR A 131 9.82 -3.88 8.07
C THR A 131 10.19 -2.40 8.21
N ALA A 132 9.23 -1.53 8.47
CA ALA A 132 9.50 -0.11 8.68
C ALA A 132 10.31 0.14 9.96
N ALA A 133 10.02 -0.60 11.04
CA ALA A 133 10.83 -0.56 12.26
C ALA A 133 12.29 -0.97 11.98
N LEU A 134 12.51 -2.01 11.16
CA LEU A 134 13.85 -2.45 10.78
C LEU A 134 14.57 -1.43 9.88
N VAL A 135 13.88 -0.80 8.93
CA VAL A 135 14.44 0.30 8.13
C VAL A 135 14.83 1.46 9.04
N CYS A 136 13.97 1.84 9.98
CA CYS A 136 14.24 2.90 10.95
C CYS A 136 15.46 2.58 11.83
N ALA A 137 15.56 1.35 12.33
CA ALA A 137 16.70 0.89 13.12
C ALA A 137 18.02 0.92 12.32
N ASP A 138 18.00 0.46 11.06
CA ASP A 138 19.16 0.49 10.17
C ASP A 138 19.59 1.92 9.85
N LEU A 139 18.64 2.82 9.58
CA LEU A 139 18.94 4.24 9.34
C LEU A 139 19.59 4.89 10.57
N LYS A 140 19.01 4.66 11.76
CA LYS A 140 19.58 5.14 13.03
C LYS A 140 20.99 4.59 13.26
N ALA A 141 21.21 3.30 13.02
CA ALA A 141 22.50 2.63 13.21
C ALA A 141 23.63 3.23 12.36
N HIS A 142 23.29 3.71 11.15
CA HIS A 142 24.23 4.33 10.23
C HIS A 142 24.25 5.87 10.32
N ASN A 143 23.64 6.45 11.37
CA ASN A 143 23.55 7.90 11.59
C ASN A 143 22.89 8.67 10.43
N ILE A 144 21.96 8.04 9.72
CA ILE A 144 21.23 8.65 8.62
C ILE A 144 20.05 9.42 9.19
N SER A 145 19.93 10.70 8.82
CA SER A 145 18.83 11.55 9.28
C SER A 145 17.50 11.04 8.74
N ILE A 146 16.58 10.73 9.66
CA ILE A 146 15.21 10.34 9.31
C ILE A 146 14.36 11.62 9.31
N PRO A 147 13.69 11.96 8.19
CA PRO A 147 12.78 13.11 8.14
C PRO A 147 11.66 13.00 9.18
N GLU A 148 11.08 14.12 9.59
CA GLU A 148 9.97 14.10 10.56
C GLU A 148 8.81 13.22 10.08
N THR A 149 8.45 12.24 10.90
CA THR A 149 7.38 11.27 10.65
C THR A 149 6.25 11.43 11.66
N SER A 150 5.01 11.30 11.19
CA SER A 150 3.81 11.27 12.04
C SER A 150 3.66 9.96 12.83
N VAL A 151 4.45 8.94 12.47
CA VAL A 151 4.43 7.61 13.05
C VAL A 151 5.59 7.43 14.04
N LYS A 152 5.30 6.80 15.17
CA LYS A 152 6.33 6.30 16.09
C LYS A 152 6.67 4.86 15.72
N TYR A 153 7.85 4.66 15.14
CA TYR A 153 8.36 3.33 14.82
C TYR A 153 8.79 2.59 16.08
N LEU A 154 8.57 1.27 16.10
CA LEU A 154 9.05 0.41 17.18
C LEU A 154 10.58 0.41 17.20
N ASP A 155 11.17 0.49 18.38
CA ASP A 155 12.61 0.28 18.54
C ASP A 155 12.90 -1.22 18.51
N VAL A 156 13.63 -1.64 17.48
CA VAL A 156 14.00 -3.04 17.23
C VAL A 156 15.52 -3.20 17.18
N PRO A 157 16.07 -4.35 17.60
CA PRO A 157 17.51 -4.61 17.50
C PRO A 157 17.99 -4.56 16.05
N ILE A 158 19.18 -3.98 15.85
CA ILE A 158 19.87 -3.98 14.57
C ILE A 158 20.19 -5.43 14.18
N GLY A 159 19.97 -5.79 12.91
CA GLY A 159 20.36 -7.11 12.40
C GLY A 159 19.33 -8.22 12.59
N GLU A 160 18.09 -7.91 12.97
CA GLU A 160 17.01 -8.90 12.83
C GLU A 160 16.93 -9.33 11.36
N HIS A 161 17.05 -10.64 11.11
CA HIS A 161 17.01 -11.22 9.78
C HIS A 161 15.66 -10.90 9.14
N VAL A 162 15.71 -10.21 8.00
CA VAL A 162 14.56 -10.03 7.13
C VAL A 162 14.52 -11.24 6.19
N ALA A 163 13.31 -11.62 5.78
CA ALA A 163 13.14 -12.54 4.66
C ALA A 163 13.95 -12.04 3.45
N THR A 164 14.40 -12.95 2.59
CA THR A 164 15.17 -12.60 1.40
C THR A 164 14.46 -11.48 0.63
N PRO A 165 15.17 -10.40 0.24
CA PRO A 165 14.55 -9.33 -0.54
C PRO A 165 13.92 -9.91 -1.82
N PRO A 166 12.89 -9.25 -2.38
CA PRO A 166 12.21 -9.75 -3.55
C PRO A 166 13.21 -9.83 -4.71
N THR A 167 13.09 -10.85 -5.55
CA THR A 167 13.83 -10.92 -6.82
C THR A 167 13.26 -9.95 -7.88
N GLU A 168 12.12 -9.31 -7.59
CA GLU A 168 11.47 -8.31 -8.44
C GLU A 168 12.32 -7.03 -8.50
N ALA A 169 12.56 -6.51 -9.70
CA ALA A 169 13.28 -5.26 -9.88
C ALA A 169 12.45 -4.08 -9.35
N TYR A 170 13.12 -3.00 -8.94
CA TYR A 170 12.44 -1.79 -8.44
C TYR A 170 11.45 -1.22 -9.45
N GLU A 171 11.78 -1.23 -10.73
CA GLU A 171 10.93 -0.72 -11.81
C GLU A 171 9.65 -1.54 -11.95
N ASP A 172 9.75 -2.88 -11.86
CA ASP A 172 8.59 -3.78 -11.88
C ASP A 172 7.69 -3.54 -10.68
N LEU A 173 8.30 -3.36 -9.50
CA LEU A 173 7.58 -3.09 -8.26
C LEU A 173 6.82 -1.76 -8.34
N LEU A 174 7.45 -0.71 -8.87
CA LEU A 174 6.82 0.59 -9.06
C LEU A 174 5.69 0.51 -10.09
N ALA A 175 5.91 -0.18 -11.22
CA ALA A 175 4.88 -0.38 -12.24
C ALA A 175 3.66 -1.12 -11.67
N ARG A 176 3.90 -2.19 -10.90
CA ARG A 176 2.86 -2.94 -10.18
C ARG A 176 2.09 -2.06 -9.21
N GLY A 177 2.80 -1.24 -8.44
CA GLY A 177 2.22 -0.26 -7.52
C GLY A 177 1.34 0.77 -8.19
N ILE A 178 1.83 1.40 -9.26
CA ILE A 178 1.06 2.38 -10.05
C ILE A 178 -0.19 1.73 -10.64
N ALA A 179 -0.09 0.51 -11.16
CA ALA A 179 -1.22 -0.21 -11.70
C ALA A 179 -2.27 -0.54 -10.63
N ALA A 180 -1.83 -1.02 -9.45
CA ALA A 180 -2.72 -1.28 -8.31
C ALA A 180 -3.39 0.00 -7.82
N GLN A 181 -2.63 1.09 -7.63
CA GLN A 181 -3.16 2.39 -7.21
C GLN A 181 -4.24 2.91 -8.18
N LYS A 182 -4.01 2.81 -9.50
CA LYS A 182 -5.01 3.18 -10.51
C LYS A 182 -6.28 2.35 -10.39
N ARG A 183 -6.15 1.03 -10.20
CA ARG A 183 -7.31 0.13 -10.05
C ARG A 183 -8.08 0.37 -8.75
N LEU A 184 -7.39 0.58 -7.62
CA LEU A 184 -7.99 0.98 -6.35
C LEU A 184 -8.78 2.30 -6.47
N ALA A 185 -8.25 3.26 -7.23
CA ALA A 185 -8.93 4.52 -7.53
C ALA A 185 -10.11 4.38 -8.51
N GLY A 186 -10.29 3.22 -9.15
CA GLY A 186 -11.30 3.02 -10.19
C GLY A 186 -10.94 3.63 -11.55
N THR A 187 -9.69 4.02 -11.74
CA THR A 187 -9.20 4.52 -13.03
C THR A 187 -8.87 3.32 -13.92
N LYS A 188 -9.38 3.28 -15.15
CA LYS A 188 -9.02 2.23 -16.10
C LYS A 188 -7.51 2.29 -16.36
N VAL A 189 -6.81 1.18 -16.16
CA VAL A 189 -5.47 1.02 -16.72
C VAL A 189 -5.68 0.89 -18.22
N GLY A 190 -5.31 1.92 -18.98
CA GLY A 190 -5.39 1.89 -20.43
C GLY A 190 -4.50 0.76 -20.95
N THR A 191 -5.09 -0.39 -21.25
CA THR A 191 -4.50 -1.34 -22.19
C THR A 191 -4.48 -0.63 -23.53
N GLY A 192 -3.30 -0.18 -23.95
CA GLY A 192 -3.05 0.16 -25.33
C GLY A 192 -3.29 -1.09 -26.17
N MET A 193 -4.52 -1.24 -26.68
CA MET A 193 -4.78 -2.05 -27.85
C MET A 193 -4.26 -1.26 -29.03
N THR A 194 -3.12 -1.68 -29.55
CA THR A 194 -2.81 -1.50 -30.97
C THR A 194 -3.90 -2.22 -31.75
N GLU A 195 -4.82 -1.45 -32.32
CA GLU A 195 -5.59 -1.87 -33.47
C GLU A 195 -4.64 -1.96 -34.67
N LYS A 196 -4.53 -3.15 -35.23
CA LYS A 196 -4.33 -3.38 -36.67
C LYS A 196 -5.22 -4.54 -37.08
#